data_AF-A0A7J7EWX8-F1
#
_entry.id   AF-A0A7J7EWX8-F1
#
_cell.length_a   1.000
_cell.length_b   1.000
_cell.length_c   1.000
_cell.angle_alpha   90.00
_cell.angle_beta   90.00
_cell.angle_gamma   90.00
#
_symmetry.space_group_name_H-M   'P 1'
#
loop_
_entity.id
_entity.type
_entity.pdbx_description
1 polymer ?
#
loop_
_entity_poly.entity_id
_entity_poly.type
_entity_poly.pdbx_seq_one_letter_code
_entity_poly.pdbx_strand_id
1 'polypeptide(L)'
;MRLLPLLRTVLWAAFLGSSLRGGSGLRHAVYWNSSNPRLLRGDAVVNLHLNDYLDIFCPHYEGPGPPEGPETFALYMVDRPGYEACRAEGAGAFKRWVCSFPFAPFGPVPFSEKIQRFTPFSLGFEFLPGETYYYICE
;
A
#
# COMPACT_ATOMS: atom_id res chain seq x y z
N MET A 1 47.38 15.11 -33.72
CA MET A 1 47.49 14.70 -32.31
C MET A 1 46.73 15.68 -31.38
N ARG A 2 45.39 15.76 -31.41
CA ARG A 2 44.59 16.54 -30.42
C ARG A 2 43.15 16.00 -30.21
N LEU A 3 42.89 14.72 -30.50
CA LEU A 3 41.55 14.10 -30.31
C LEU A 3 41.35 13.44 -28.94
N LEU A 4 42.41 13.23 -28.15
CA LEU A 4 42.31 12.59 -26.83
C LEU A 4 41.61 13.41 -25.71
N PRO A 5 41.67 14.75 -25.63
CA PRO A 5 41.14 15.46 -24.46
C PRO A 5 39.61 15.61 -24.51
N LEU A 6 39.01 15.60 -25.71
CA LEU A 6 37.56 15.72 -25.92
C LEU A 6 36.82 14.41 -25.59
N LEU A 7 37.47 13.25 -25.78
CA LEU A 7 36.84 11.96 -25.46
C LEU A 7 36.69 11.77 -23.93
N ARG A 8 37.65 12.30 -23.16
CA ARG A 8 37.66 12.22 -21.68
C ARG A 8 36.56 13.07 -21.04
N THR A 9 36.20 14.21 -21.62
CA THR A 9 35.14 15.08 -21.08
C THR A 9 33.73 14.55 -21.37
N VAL A 10 33.53 13.89 -22.51
CA VAL A 10 32.23 13.27 -22.86
C VAL A 10 31.91 12.06 -21.95
N LEU A 11 32.91 11.26 -21.61
CA LEU A 11 32.73 10.11 -20.70
C LEU A 11 32.35 10.51 -19.26
N TRP A 12 32.80 11.66 -18.78
CA TRP A 12 32.40 12.19 -17.46
C TRP A 12 30.97 12.73 -17.44
N ALA A 13 30.51 13.36 -18.53
CA ALA A 13 29.13 13.84 -18.64
C ALA A 13 28.10 12.69 -18.65
N ALA A 14 28.46 11.52 -19.21
CA ALA A 14 27.60 10.33 -19.21
C ALA A 14 27.41 9.72 -17.81
N PHE A 15 28.43 9.80 -16.94
CA PHE A 15 28.34 9.29 -15.55
C PHE A 15 27.57 10.23 -14.60
N LEU A 16 27.53 11.53 -14.90
CA LEU A 16 26.78 12.52 -14.12
C LEU A 16 25.32 12.68 -14.59
N GLY A 17 25.01 12.30 -15.83
CA GLY A 17 23.67 12.34 -16.41
C GLY A 17 22.82 11.10 -16.14
N SER A 18 23.43 9.99 -15.72
CA SER A 18 22.69 8.84 -15.21
C SER A 18 22.14 9.18 -13.84
N SER A 19 20.92 9.73 -13.80
CA SER A 19 20.10 9.63 -12.61
C SER A 19 20.02 8.15 -12.26
N LEU A 20 20.79 7.72 -11.26
CA LEU A 20 20.49 6.50 -10.54
C LEU A 20 19.13 6.77 -9.90
N ARG A 21 18.04 6.51 -10.66
CA ARG A 21 16.75 6.20 -10.07
C ARG A 21 17.00 4.90 -9.33
N GLY A 22 17.56 5.01 -8.12
CA GLY A 22 17.52 3.94 -7.15
C GLY A 22 16.07 3.51 -7.09
N GLY A 23 15.82 2.24 -7.42
CA GLY A 23 14.48 1.67 -7.53
C GLY A 23 13.80 1.64 -6.16
N SER A 24 13.35 2.80 -5.70
CA SER A 24 12.44 2.92 -4.58
C SER A 24 11.05 2.86 -5.17
N GLY A 25 10.30 1.81 -4.83
CA GLY A 25 8.91 1.71 -5.27
C GLY A 25 8.08 2.89 -4.78
N LEU A 26 7.01 3.18 -5.50
CA LEU A 26 6.08 4.26 -5.16
C LEU A 26 5.23 3.84 -3.96
N ARG A 27 4.84 4.83 -3.15
CA ARG A 27 3.91 4.63 -2.03
C ARG A 27 2.54 5.16 -2.41
N HIS A 28 1.51 4.36 -2.20
CA HIS A 28 0.13 4.66 -2.55
C HIS A 28 -0.71 4.69 -1.28
N ALA A 29 -1.24 5.86 -0.94
CA ALA A 29 -2.02 6.05 0.27
C ALA A 29 -3.52 5.78 0.03
N VAL A 30 -4.13 5.01 0.92
CA VAL A 30 -5.57 4.77 0.97
C VAL A 30 -6.08 5.08 2.37
N TYR A 31 -6.97 6.06 2.50
CA TYR A 31 -7.64 6.37 3.75
C TYR A 31 -8.89 5.50 3.88
N TRP A 32 -8.88 4.57 4.85
CA TRP A 32 -9.91 3.57 5.02
C TRP A 32 -10.93 4.01 6.07
N ASN A 33 -11.93 4.78 5.65
CA ASN A 33 -13.02 5.25 6.50
C ASN A 33 -14.30 5.44 5.68
N SER A 34 -15.44 5.48 6.36
CA SER A 34 -16.77 5.66 5.74
C SER A 34 -16.93 7.00 5.03
N SER A 35 -16.11 8.01 5.36
CA SER A 35 -16.14 9.33 4.71
C SER A 35 -15.41 9.37 3.36
N ASN A 36 -14.66 8.32 3.00
CA ASN A 36 -13.96 8.25 1.72
C ASN A 36 -14.94 7.83 0.61
N PRO A 37 -15.26 8.72 -0.36
CA PRO A 37 -16.26 8.43 -1.39
C PRO A 37 -15.84 7.28 -2.32
N ARG A 38 -14.54 6.99 -2.47
CA ARG A 38 -14.08 5.86 -3.30
C ARG A 38 -14.46 4.51 -2.69
N LEU A 39 -14.40 4.41 -1.37
CA LEU A 39 -14.79 3.20 -0.66
C LEU A 39 -16.31 3.03 -0.66
N LEU A 40 -17.05 4.12 -0.42
CA LEU A 40 -18.52 4.11 -0.45
C LEU A 40 -19.09 3.69 -1.81
N ARG A 41 -18.46 4.09 -2.92
CA ARG A 41 -18.89 3.68 -4.26
C ARG A 41 -18.48 2.27 -4.66
N GLY A 42 -17.61 1.61 -3.87
CA GLY A 42 -17.03 0.32 -4.23
C GLY A 42 -16.06 0.38 -5.42
N ASP A 43 -15.55 1.56 -5.78
CA ASP A 43 -14.66 1.79 -6.94
C ASP A 43 -13.19 2.08 -6.52
N ALA A 44 -12.85 1.77 -5.27
CA ALA A 44 -11.52 1.94 -4.70
C ALA A 44 -10.54 0.88 -5.24
N VAL A 45 -10.11 1.07 -6.49
CA VAL A 45 -9.04 0.28 -7.13
C VAL A 45 -7.75 1.10 -7.17
N VAL A 46 -6.63 0.43 -6.88
CA VAL A 46 -5.27 1.00 -6.94
C VAL A 46 -4.41 0.10 -7.83
N ASN A 47 -3.77 0.69 -8.84
CA ASN A 47 -2.83 -0.03 -9.70
C ASN A 47 -1.42 0.10 -9.12
N LEU A 48 -0.81 -1.03 -8.79
CA LEU A 48 0.49 -1.10 -8.12
C LEU A 48 1.49 -1.88 -8.97
N HIS A 49 2.77 -1.53 -8.86
CA HIS A 49 3.87 -2.30 -9.45
C HIS A 49 4.62 -3.10 -8.39
N LEU A 50 5.40 -4.09 -8.82
CA LEU A 50 6.33 -4.77 -7.92
C LEU A 50 7.30 -3.76 -7.30
N ASN A 51 7.52 -3.93 -6.01
CA ASN A 51 8.25 -3.08 -5.06
C ASN A 51 7.54 -1.81 -4.61
N ASP A 52 6.35 -1.48 -5.14
CA ASP A 52 5.51 -0.42 -4.57
C ASP A 52 5.02 -0.78 -3.16
N TYR A 53 4.54 0.22 -2.44
CA TYR A 53 3.90 0.10 -1.14
C TYR A 53 2.47 0.59 -1.22
N LEU A 54 1.55 -0.19 -0.65
CA LEU A 54 0.20 0.24 -0.34
C LEU A 54 0.14 0.61 1.14
N ASP A 55 -0.08 1.89 1.42
CA ASP A 55 -0.23 2.42 2.78
C ASP A 55 -1.71 2.64 3.08
N ILE A 56 -2.29 1.80 3.94
CA ILE A 56 -3.68 1.90 4.38
C ILE A 56 -3.72 2.64 5.72
N PHE A 57 -4.33 3.82 5.74
CA PHE A 57 -4.53 4.62 6.94
C PHE A 57 -5.88 4.29 7.57
N CYS A 58 -5.85 3.88 8.83
CA CYS A 58 -7.04 3.73 9.67
C CYS A 58 -7.71 5.10 9.94
N PRO A 59 -9.01 5.12 10.31
CA PRO A 59 -9.67 6.32 10.81
C PRO A 59 -8.93 6.86 12.05
N HIS A 60 -8.71 8.17 12.09
CA HIS A 60 -8.07 8.86 13.21
C HIS A 60 -8.80 10.15 13.55
N TYR A 61 -8.91 10.44 14.85
CA TYR A 61 -9.70 11.52 15.38
C TYR A 61 -8.86 12.32 16.41
N GLU A 62 -8.84 13.65 16.27
CA GLU A 62 -8.10 14.57 17.15
C GLU A 62 -8.91 15.03 18.39
N GLY A 63 -10.12 14.49 18.59
CA GLY A 63 -11.08 14.94 19.61
C GLY A 63 -11.93 13.78 20.16
N PRO A 64 -13.11 14.02 20.76
CA PRO A 64 -13.93 12.97 21.36
C PRO A 64 -14.48 11.94 20.34
N GLY A 65 -14.28 12.17 19.04
CA GLY A 65 -14.89 11.39 17.98
C GLY A 65 -16.37 11.78 17.73
N PRO A 66 -17.04 11.10 16.81
CA PRO A 66 -18.47 11.32 16.57
C PRO A 66 -19.32 10.68 17.69
N PRO A 67 -20.60 11.07 17.86
CA PRO A 67 -21.47 10.59 18.93
C PRO A 67 -21.63 9.07 19.01
N GLU A 68 -21.64 8.40 17.86
CA GLU A 68 -21.72 6.94 17.70
C GLU A 68 -20.42 6.21 18.09
N GLY A 69 -19.34 6.96 18.33
CA GLY A 69 -18.00 6.44 18.58
C GLY A 69 -17.14 6.36 17.31
N PRO A 70 -15.81 6.28 17.46
CA PRO A 70 -14.90 6.22 16.32
C PRO A 70 -15.07 4.92 15.52
N GLU A 71 -14.84 4.99 14.22
CA GLU A 71 -14.78 3.80 13.37
C GLU A 71 -13.58 2.91 13.75
N THR A 72 -13.86 1.63 14.04
CA THR A 72 -12.86 0.59 14.30
C THR A 72 -13.24 -0.69 13.60
N PHE A 73 -12.28 -1.38 12.98
CA PHE A 73 -12.52 -2.60 12.19
C PHE A 73 -11.22 -3.41 12.04
N ALA A 74 -11.34 -4.65 11.60
CA ALA A 74 -10.23 -5.46 11.13
C ALA A 74 -10.18 -5.47 9.59
N LEU A 75 -8.97 -5.38 9.02
CA LEU A 75 -8.72 -5.51 7.59
C LEU A 75 -8.38 -6.95 7.25
N TYR A 76 -8.99 -7.45 6.19
CA TYR A 76 -8.77 -8.79 5.67
C TYR A 76 -8.37 -8.73 4.21
N MET A 77 -7.41 -9.56 3.82
CA MET A 77 -7.23 -9.96 2.43
C MET A 77 -8.11 -11.19 2.20
N VAL A 78 -8.90 -11.16 1.14
CA VAL A 78 -9.85 -12.23 0.79
C VAL A 78 -9.71 -12.63 -0.68
N ASP A 79 -10.27 -13.78 -1.02
CA ASP A 79 -10.46 -14.18 -2.41
C ASP A 79 -11.64 -13.43 -3.06
N ARG A 80 -11.80 -13.62 -4.37
CA ARG A 80 -12.86 -12.95 -5.13
C ARG A 80 -14.28 -13.27 -4.60
N PRO A 81 -14.65 -14.53 -4.30
CA PRO A 81 -15.95 -14.82 -3.70
C PRO A 81 -16.16 -14.13 -2.34
N GLY A 82 -15.15 -14.13 -1.46
CA GLY A 82 -15.22 -13.42 -0.17
C GLY A 82 -15.41 -11.92 -0.32
N TYR A 83 -14.75 -11.31 -1.32
CA TYR A 83 -14.95 -9.91 -1.67
C TYR A 83 -16.38 -9.62 -2.15
N GLU A 84 -16.91 -10.41 -3.08
CA GLU A 84 -18.27 -10.24 -3.63
C GLU A 84 -19.36 -10.45 -2.56
N ALA A 85 -19.13 -11.33 -1.60
CA ALA A 85 -20.05 -11.59 -0.49
C ALA A 85 -19.84 -10.66 0.72
N CYS A 86 -18.79 -9.84 0.72
CA CYS A 86 -18.29 -9.08 1.87
C CYS A 86 -18.14 -9.96 3.14
N ARG A 87 -17.43 -11.09 3.02
CA ARG A 87 -17.18 -12.04 4.12
C ARG A 87 -15.72 -12.49 4.19
N ALA A 88 -15.12 -12.40 5.37
CA ALA A 88 -13.78 -12.87 5.66
C ALA A 88 -13.79 -14.30 6.26
N GLU A 89 -14.35 -15.26 5.52
CA GLU A 89 -14.50 -16.65 5.99
C GLU A 89 -13.70 -17.65 5.14
N GLY A 90 -13.33 -18.76 5.76
CA GLY A 90 -12.66 -19.88 5.07
C GLY A 90 -11.15 -19.71 4.89
N ALA A 91 -10.55 -20.61 4.10
CA ALA A 91 -9.10 -20.70 3.94
C ALA A 91 -8.49 -19.56 3.11
N GLY A 92 -9.31 -18.80 2.37
CA GLY A 92 -8.88 -17.68 1.53
C GLY A 92 -8.89 -16.33 2.24
N ALA A 93 -9.33 -16.27 3.51
CA ALA A 93 -9.46 -15.03 4.27
C ALA A 93 -8.35 -14.90 5.32
N PHE A 94 -7.59 -13.81 5.24
CA PHE A 94 -6.46 -13.56 6.12
C PHE A 94 -6.56 -12.19 6.75
N LYS A 95 -6.57 -12.14 8.08
CA LYS A 95 -6.50 -10.87 8.82
C LYS A 95 -5.14 -10.22 8.58
N ARG A 96 -5.14 -9.01 8.00
CA ARG A 96 -3.93 -8.25 7.67
C ARG A 96 -3.61 -7.19 8.72
N TRP A 97 -4.63 -6.53 9.25
CA TRP A 97 -4.46 -5.46 10.21
C TRP A 97 -5.70 -5.27 11.08
N VAL A 98 -5.55 -4.54 12.19
CA VAL A 98 -6.67 -4.14 13.05
C VAL A 98 -6.57 -2.63 13.32
N CYS A 99 -7.60 -1.90 12.89
CA CYS A 99 -7.77 -0.48 13.18
C CYS A 99 -8.47 -0.34 14.54
N SER A 100 -7.71 -0.47 15.64
CA SER A 100 -8.22 -0.40 17.02
C SER A 100 -7.77 0.85 17.80
N PHE A 101 -6.98 1.73 17.19
CA PHE A 101 -6.39 2.90 17.86
C PHE A 101 -6.80 4.22 17.18
N PRO A 102 -8.09 4.62 17.27
CA PRO A 102 -8.62 5.80 16.58
C PRO A 102 -8.14 7.14 17.14
N PHE A 103 -7.50 7.15 18.31
CA PHE A 103 -6.99 8.35 18.99
C PHE A 103 -5.47 8.25 19.21
N ALA A 104 -4.75 7.70 18.22
CA ALA A 104 -3.31 7.50 18.34
C ALA A 104 -2.58 8.84 18.57
N PRO A 105 -1.71 8.97 19.60
CA PRO A 105 -1.17 10.26 20.03
C PRO A 105 -0.26 10.96 19.02
N PHE A 106 0.18 10.24 17.98
CA PHE A 106 1.07 10.75 16.94
C PHE A 106 0.44 10.70 15.54
N GLY A 107 -0.90 10.67 15.46
CA GLY A 107 -1.65 10.52 14.22
C GLY A 107 -1.80 9.06 13.76
N PRO A 108 -2.48 8.83 12.62
CA PRO A 108 -2.75 7.49 12.12
C PRO A 108 -1.45 6.83 11.64
N VAL A 109 -1.08 5.71 12.27
CA VAL A 109 0.01 4.86 11.78
C VAL A 109 -0.55 3.98 10.64
N PRO A 110 0.01 4.05 9.42
CA PRO A 110 -0.47 3.24 8.32
C PRO A 110 -0.06 1.78 8.47
N PHE A 111 -0.95 0.89 8.03
CA PHE A 111 -0.56 -0.46 7.64
C PHE A 111 0.09 -0.39 6.26
N SER A 112 1.35 -0.81 6.16
CA SER A 112 2.09 -0.82 4.89
C SER A 112 2.21 -2.24 4.34
N GLU A 113 1.61 -2.49 3.18
CA GLU A 113 1.81 -3.72 2.41
C GLU A 113 2.84 -3.44 1.30
N LYS A 114 3.96 -4.18 1.32
CA LYS A 114 4.93 -4.11 0.23
C LYS A 114 4.55 -5.11 -0.85
N ILE A 115 4.36 -4.63 -2.07
CA ILE A 115 4.02 -5.47 -3.21
C ILE A 115 5.29 -6.17 -3.70
N GLN A 116 5.57 -7.34 -3.18
CA GLN A 116 6.80 -8.08 -3.48
C GLN A 116 6.51 -9.52 -3.89
N ARG A 117 7.34 -10.03 -4.80
CA ARG A 117 7.21 -11.40 -5.30
C ARG A 117 7.67 -12.46 -4.29
N PHE A 118 8.63 -12.10 -3.45
CA PHE A 118 9.21 -13.01 -2.46
C PHE A 118 9.23 -12.31 -1.12
N THR A 119 8.62 -12.95 -0.13
CA THR A 119 8.62 -12.46 1.25
C THR A 119 9.63 -13.28 2.08
N PRO A 120 10.52 -12.62 2.86
CA PRO A 120 11.35 -13.35 3.81
C PRO A 120 10.57 -13.82 5.04
N PHE A 121 9.33 -13.37 5.22
CA PHE A 121 8.47 -13.73 6.34
C PHE A 121 7.57 -14.91 5.97
N SER A 122 7.56 -15.96 6.80
CA SER A 122 6.83 -17.22 6.54
C SER A 122 5.30 -17.07 6.48
N LEU A 123 4.74 -16.06 7.16
CA LEU A 123 3.32 -15.69 7.09
C LEU A 123 3.09 -14.43 6.23
N GLY A 124 4.09 -14.05 5.43
CA GLY A 124 3.99 -12.91 4.52
C GLY A 124 3.18 -13.26 3.27
N PHE A 125 2.81 -12.23 2.53
CA PHE A 125 2.08 -12.37 1.28
C PHE A 125 3.00 -12.08 0.09
N GLU A 126 2.79 -12.83 -0.99
CA GLU A 126 3.52 -12.70 -2.24
C GLU A 126 2.57 -12.24 -3.34
N PHE A 127 3.05 -11.31 -4.16
CA PHE A 127 2.27 -10.67 -5.20
C PHE A 127 2.83 -11.00 -6.58
N LEU A 128 1.92 -11.34 -7.51
CA LEU A 128 2.25 -11.69 -8.88
C LEU A 128 1.77 -10.57 -9.84
N PRO A 129 2.57 -10.23 -10.87
CA PRO A 129 2.14 -9.30 -11.90
C PRO A 129 0.91 -9.81 -12.66
N GLY A 130 -0.06 -8.92 -12.91
CA GLY A 130 -1.29 -9.24 -13.63
C GLY A 130 -2.41 -9.82 -12.76
N GLU A 131 -2.13 -10.13 -11.50
CA GLU A 131 -3.13 -10.62 -10.55
C GLU A 131 -3.87 -9.49 -9.84
N THR A 132 -5.08 -9.80 -9.37
CA THR A 132 -5.92 -8.89 -8.58
C THR A 132 -6.10 -9.43 -7.17
N TYR A 133 -5.87 -8.58 -6.17
CA TYR A 133 -5.96 -8.91 -4.76
C TYR A 133 -7.06 -8.06 -4.11
N TYR A 134 -7.85 -8.67 -3.24
CA TYR A 134 -9.04 -8.03 -2.68
C TYR A 134 -8.88 -7.83 -1.18
N TYR A 135 -9.29 -6.65 -0.72
CA TYR A 135 -9.31 -6.30 0.70
C TYR A 135 -10.72 -5.89 1.10
N ILE A 136 -11.14 -6.31 2.29
CA ILE A 136 -12.39 -5.89 2.93
C ILE A 136 -12.12 -5.52 4.39
N CYS A 137 -13.07 -4.82 5.00
CA CYS A 137 -13.09 -4.58 6.44
C CYS A 137 -14.31 -5.22 7.09
N GLU A 138 -14.14 -5.72 8.31
CA GLU A 138 -15.22 -6.19 9.21
C GLU A 138 -15.08 -5.59 10.60
#